data_AF-A0A973P4Z8-F1
#
_entry.id   AF-A0A973P4Z8-F1
#
_cell.length_a   1.000
_cell.length_b   1.000
_cell.length_c   1.000
_cell.angle_alpha   90.00
_cell.angle_beta   90.00
_cell.angle_gamma   90.00
#
_symmetry.space_group_name_H-M   'P 1'
#
loop_
_entity.id
_entity.type
_entity.pdbx_description
1 polymer ?
#
loop_
_entity_poly.entity_id
_entity_poly.type
_entity_poly.pdbx_seq_one_letter_code
_entity_poly.pdbx_strand_id
1 'polypeptide(L)'
;MPFLDISPLELIALLALAVMLFGPDKLPGAVQGVARTLRQFREFTRNAQDDLKKELGPEFQDLELTDLHPKNFVRKHVLGPEGSDDPAFREIRDITQTINGEIRGASDGARRLAADDATPDDALYRAPAPRLAAGERPPFDADAT
;
A
#
# COMPACT_ATOMS: atom_id res chain seq x y z
N MET A 1 13.09 6.47 0.06
CA MET A 1 11.84 5.99 0.67
C MET A 1 11.54 4.62 0.08
N PRO A 2 11.72 3.50 0.81
CA PRO A 2 11.21 2.23 0.33
C PRO A 2 9.67 2.31 0.37
N PHE A 3 9.02 2.24 -0.78
CA PHE A 3 7.57 2.48 -0.93
C PHE A 3 6.70 1.29 -0.46
N LEU A 4 7.25 0.41 0.38
CA LEU A 4 6.63 -0.85 0.78
C LEU A 4 6.95 -1.17 2.25
N ASP A 5 6.73 -0.21 3.14
CA ASP A 5 6.76 -0.39 4.61
C ASP A 5 5.62 -1.31 5.11
N ILE A 6 5.24 -2.33 4.33
CA ILE A 6 4.27 -3.35 4.74
C ILE A 6 5.07 -4.49 5.36
N SER A 7 4.92 -4.68 6.66
CA SER A 7 5.50 -5.85 7.31
C SER A 7 4.74 -7.12 6.87
N PRO A 8 5.40 -8.30 6.86
CA PRO A 8 4.71 -9.57 6.54
C PRO A 8 3.47 -9.81 7.41
N LEU A 9 3.47 -9.32 8.64
CA LEU A 9 2.34 -9.41 9.56
C LEU A 9 1.18 -8.49 9.14
N GLU A 10 1.45 -7.26 8.74
CA GLU A 10 0.43 -6.35 8.19
C GLU A 10 -0.16 -6.89 6.88
N LEU A 11 0.65 -7.55 6.04
CA LEU A 11 0.13 -8.23 4.85
C LEU A 11 -0.88 -9.33 5.21
N ILE A 12 -0.59 -10.13 6.24
CA ILE A 12 -1.51 -11.15 6.74
C ILE A 12 -2.77 -10.51 7.31
N ALA A 13 -2.65 -9.42 8.06
CA ALA A 13 -3.80 -8.68 8.60
C ALA A 13 -4.69 -8.12 7.48
N LEU A 14 -4.10 -7.56 6.41
CA LEU A 14 -4.84 -7.09 5.24
C LEU A 14 -5.53 -8.23 4.49
N LEU A 15 -4.88 -9.38 4.37
CA LEU A 15 -5.49 -10.56 3.77
C LEU A 15 -6.68 -11.05 4.60
N ALA A 16 -6.54 -11.11 5.92
CA ALA A 16 -7.62 -11.47 6.83
C ALA A 16 -8.79 -10.49 6.73
N LEU A 17 -8.49 -9.18 6.70
CA LEU A 17 -9.49 -8.13 6.51
C LEU A 17 -10.22 -8.28 5.17
N ALA A 18 -9.50 -8.50 4.08
CA ALA A 18 -10.08 -8.71 2.77
C ALA A 18 -10.99 -9.95 2.75
N VAL A 19 -10.57 -11.05 3.38
CA VAL A 19 -11.38 -12.26 3.53
C VAL A 19 -12.63 -11.99 4.36
N MET A 20 -12.54 -11.15 5.40
CA MET A 20 -13.68 -10.81 6.24
C MET A 20 -14.70 -9.90 5.54
N LEU A 21 -14.24 -8.92 4.75
CA LEU A 21 -15.12 -8.00 4.02
C LEU A 21 -15.81 -8.67 2.81
N PHE A 22 -15.04 -9.41 2.02
CA PHE A 22 -15.53 -9.97 0.75
C PHE A 22 -15.95 -11.44 0.85
N GLY A 23 -15.43 -12.17 1.84
CA GLY A 23 -15.57 -13.62 1.98
C GLY A 23 -14.43 -14.39 1.28
N PRO A 24 -13.97 -15.52 1.88
CA PRO A 24 -12.86 -16.32 1.34
C PRO A 24 -13.16 -16.89 -0.05
N ASP A 25 -14.44 -17.13 -0.37
CA ASP A 25 -14.86 -17.71 -1.65
C ASP A 25 -14.89 -16.68 -2.80
N LYS A 26 -15.04 -15.39 -2.49
CA LYS A 26 -15.20 -14.33 -3.50
C LYS A 26 -13.88 -13.74 -3.97
N LEU A 27 -12.88 -13.66 -3.08
CA LEU A 27 -11.54 -13.16 -3.41
C LEU A 27 -10.86 -13.88 -4.58
N PRO A 28 -10.74 -15.22 -4.59
CA PRO A 28 -10.09 -15.92 -5.70
C PRO A 28 -10.87 -15.73 -7.01
N GLY A 29 -12.21 -15.70 -6.95
CA GLY A 29 -13.04 -15.41 -8.12
C GLY A 29 -12.83 -14.00 -8.68
N ALA A 30 -12.73 -12.99 -7.81
CA ALA A 30 -12.49 -11.60 -8.21
C ALA A 30 -11.11 -11.44 -8.86
N VAL A 31 -10.06 -12.01 -8.27
CA VAL A 31 -8.69 -12.00 -8.82
C VAL A 31 -8.65 -12.69 -10.18
N GLN A 32 -9.34 -13.82 -10.35
CA GLN A 32 -9.43 -14.52 -11.62
C GLN A 32 -10.14 -13.68 -12.70
N GLY A 33 -11.20 -12.94 -12.33
CA GLY A 33 -11.87 -12.01 -13.23
C GLY A 33 -10.94 -10.91 -13.72
N VAL A 34 -10.24 -10.23 -12.80
CA VAL A 34 -9.27 -9.18 -13.14
C VAL A 34 -8.12 -9.74 -13.99
N ALA A 35 -7.59 -10.91 -13.63
CA ALA A 35 -6.50 -11.54 -14.38
C ALA A 35 -6.92 -11.90 -15.82
N ARG A 36 -8.17 -12.36 -16.01
CA ARG A 36 -8.72 -12.66 -17.33
C ARG A 36 -8.86 -11.41 -18.17
N THR A 37 -9.44 -10.35 -17.61
CA THR A 37 -9.57 -9.05 -18.27
C THR A 37 -8.21 -8.48 -18.65
N LEU A 38 -7.23 -8.56 -17.74
CA LEU A 38 -5.87 -8.07 -18.01
C LEU A 38 -5.18 -8.87 -19.14
N ARG A 39 -5.42 -10.17 -19.19
CA ARG A 39 -4.90 -11.04 -20.26
C ARG A 39 -5.52 -10.68 -21.61
N GLN A 40 -6.83 -10.46 -21.64
CA GLN A 40 -7.55 -10.02 -22.84
C GLN A 40 -7.11 -8.63 -23.28
N PHE A 41 -6.91 -7.70 -22.35
CA PHE A 41 -6.41 -6.37 -22.63
C PHE A 41 -5.02 -6.41 -23.25
N ARG A 42 -4.11 -7.21 -22.70
CA ARG A 42 -2.76 -7.44 -23.24
C ARG A 42 -2.79 -7.98 -24.67
N GLU A 43 -3.70 -8.90 -24.96
CA GLU A 43 -3.88 -9.51 -26.27
C GLU A 43 -4.46 -8.50 -27.28
N PHE A 44 -5.47 -7.72 -26.87
CA PHE A 44 -6.07 -6.66 -27.67
C PHE A 44 -5.05 -5.56 -28.02
N THR A 45 -4.22 -5.13 -27.05
CA THR A 45 -3.15 -4.16 -27.31
C THR A 45 -2.10 -4.70 -28.28
N ARG A 46 -1.73 -5.98 -28.18
CA ARG A 46 -0.77 -6.62 -29.11
C ARG A 46 -1.30 -6.68 -30.53
N ASN A 47 -2.55 -7.10 -30.69
CA ASN A 47 -3.18 -7.19 -32.01
C ASN A 47 -3.35 -5.81 -32.65
N ALA A 48 -3.78 -4.81 -31.87
CA ALA A 48 -3.89 -3.43 -32.34
C ALA A 48 -2.54 -2.85 -32.77
N GLN A 49 -1.45 -3.15 -32.05
CA GLN A 49 -0.10 -2.77 -32.46
C GLN A 49 0.34 -3.45 -33.76
N ASP A 50 0.03 -4.75 -33.91
CA ASP A 50 0.38 -5.50 -35.11
C ASP A 50 -0.38 -5.00 -36.35
N ASP A 51 -1.64 -4.59 -36.19
CA ASP A 51 -2.46 -4.07 -37.28
C ASP A 51 -2.09 -2.61 -37.64
N LEU A 52 -1.79 -1.78 -36.63
CA LEU A 52 -1.27 -0.42 -36.84
C LEU A 52 0.08 -0.44 -37.59
N LYS A 53 0.95 -1.39 -37.26
CA LYS A 53 2.24 -1.60 -37.93
C LYS A 53 2.10 -2.06 -39.38
N LYS A 54 1.05 -2.81 -39.72
CA LYS A 54 0.80 -3.29 -41.09
C LYS A 54 0.19 -2.21 -41.98
N GLU A 55 -0.70 -1.38 -41.45
CA GLU A 55 -1.44 -0.40 -42.25
C GLU A 55 -0.71 0.94 -42.44
N LEU A 56 0.14 1.34 -41.49
CA LEU A 56 0.81 2.65 -41.55
C LEU A 56 2.28 2.59 -42.02
N GLY A 57 2.84 1.40 -42.22
CA GLY A 57 4.21 1.23 -42.71
C GLY A 57 5.30 1.61 -41.68
N PRO A 58 6.59 1.37 -41.99
CA PRO A 58 7.71 1.58 -41.08
C PRO A 58 7.90 3.03 -40.61
N GLU A 59 7.25 4.00 -41.25
CA GLU A 59 7.31 5.44 -40.95
C GLU A 59 6.70 5.80 -39.57
N PHE A 60 5.91 4.92 -38.95
CA PHE A 60 5.38 5.09 -37.59
C PHE A 60 6.09 4.23 -36.53
N GLN A 61 7.11 3.46 -36.92
CA GLN A 61 7.97 2.74 -35.96
C GLN A 61 8.72 3.70 -35.03
N ASP A 62 8.94 4.94 -35.47
CA ASP A 62 9.66 5.97 -34.71
C ASP A 62 8.75 6.79 -33.77
N LEU A 63 7.42 6.67 -33.87
CA LEU A 63 6.47 7.37 -32.99
C LEU A 63 5.88 6.50 -31.87
N GLU A 64 6.28 5.23 -31.74
CA GLU A 64 5.75 4.35 -30.70
C GLU A 64 6.84 3.59 -29.93
N LEU A 65 6.48 3.15 -28.72
CA LEU A 65 7.09 2.10 -27.90
C LEU A 65 8.20 2.44 -26.89
N THR A 66 9.10 3.41 -27.07
CA THR A 66 10.15 3.65 -26.04
C THR A 66 9.63 4.39 -24.79
N ASP A 67 8.61 5.25 -24.93
CA ASP A 67 8.10 6.07 -23.81
C ASP A 67 6.72 5.63 -23.28
N LEU A 68 6.12 4.58 -23.86
CA LEU A 68 4.82 4.04 -23.44
C LEU A 68 4.92 2.83 -22.50
N HIS A 69 6.04 2.67 -21.79
CA HIS A 69 6.04 1.77 -20.64
C HIS A 69 5.09 2.35 -19.59
N PRO A 70 3.99 1.66 -19.20
CA PRO A 70 3.01 2.21 -18.27
C PRO A 70 3.67 2.63 -16.96
N LYS A 71 4.75 1.96 -16.57
CA LYS A 71 5.56 2.30 -15.40
C LYS A 71 6.33 3.62 -15.56
N ASN A 72 6.84 3.92 -16.75
CA ASN A 72 7.52 5.19 -17.06
C ASN A 72 6.51 6.31 -17.33
N PHE A 73 5.37 6.02 -17.97
CA PHE A 73 4.29 6.97 -18.18
C PHE A 73 3.66 7.39 -16.84
N VAL A 74 3.34 6.43 -15.96
CA VAL A 74 2.94 6.71 -14.57
C VAL A 74 4.06 7.46 -13.85
N ARG A 75 5.34 7.11 -14.01
CA ARG A 75 6.42 7.87 -13.34
C ARG A 75 6.55 9.31 -13.86
N LYS A 76 6.35 9.57 -15.15
CA LYS A 76 6.43 10.91 -15.74
C LYS A 76 5.17 11.74 -15.51
N HIS A 77 3.98 11.13 -15.60
CA HIS A 77 2.69 11.83 -15.51
C HIS A 77 2.00 11.72 -14.13
N VAL A 78 2.30 10.71 -13.31
CA VAL A 78 1.77 10.59 -11.93
C VAL A 78 2.79 11.07 -10.88
N LEU A 79 4.09 10.89 -11.10
CA LEU A 79 5.14 11.33 -10.17
C LEU A 79 5.94 12.56 -10.65
N GLY A 80 5.77 13.01 -11.89
CA GLY A 80 6.43 14.20 -12.42
C GLY A 80 5.62 15.48 -12.18
N PRO A 81 6.28 16.65 -12.10
CA PRO A 81 5.64 17.94 -11.83
C PRO A 81 4.71 18.45 -12.96
N GLU A 82 4.66 17.79 -14.12
CA GLU A 82 3.82 18.21 -15.26
C GLU A 82 2.40 17.63 -15.20
N GLY A 83 2.16 16.53 -14.47
CA GLY A 83 0.83 15.91 -14.35
C GLY A 83 -0.03 16.47 -13.22
N SER A 84 0.48 17.41 -12.42
CA SER A 84 -0.22 17.97 -11.27
C SER A 84 -1.31 18.99 -11.60
N ASP A 85 -1.32 19.51 -12.84
CA ASP A 85 -2.23 20.58 -13.27
C ASP A 85 -3.40 20.10 -14.14
N ASP A 86 -3.44 18.81 -14.51
CA ASP A 86 -4.54 18.23 -15.27
C ASP A 86 -5.76 17.97 -14.35
N PRO A 87 -6.97 18.44 -14.71
CA PRO A 87 -8.17 18.29 -13.90
C PRO A 87 -8.54 16.83 -13.62
N ALA A 88 -8.29 15.90 -14.57
CA ALA A 88 -8.56 14.47 -14.38
C ALA A 88 -7.64 13.86 -13.31
N PHE A 89 -6.41 14.34 -13.21
CA PHE A 89 -5.45 13.88 -12.21
C PHE A 89 -5.75 14.42 -10.82
N ARG A 90 -6.31 15.63 -10.71
CA ARG A 90 -6.75 16.18 -9.41
C ARG A 90 -7.87 15.33 -8.80
N GLU A 91 -8.83 14.91 -9.61
CA GLU A 91 -9.91 14.00 -9.17
C GLU A 91 -9.37 12.64 -8.72
N ILE A 92 -8.46 12.03 -9.48
CA ILE A 92 -7.82 10.76 -9.09
C ILE A 92 -7.05 10.92 -7.77
N ARG A 93 -6.36 12.04 -7.59
CA ARG A 93 -5.62 12.33 -6.36
C ARG A 93 -6.55 12.51 -5.16
N ASP A 94 -7.65 13.23 -5.32
CA ASP A 94 -8.64 13.43 -4.27
C ASP A 94 -9.29 12.10 -3.86
N ILE A 95 -9.68 11.27 -4.84
CA ILE A 95 -10.18 9.92 -4.59
C ILE A 95 -9.13 9.08 -3.85
N THR A 96 -7.88 9.13 -4.30
CA THR A 96 -6.77 8.39 -3.66
C THR A 96 -6.51 8.89 -2.24
N GLN A 97 -6.62 10.20 -1.97
CA GLN A 97 -6.45 10.80 -0.65
C GLN A 97 -7.59 10.44 0.29
N THR A 98 -8.84 10.45 -0.18
CA THR A 98 -10.01 10.00 0.59
C THR A 98 -9.84 8.54 0.99
N ILE A 99 -9.53 7.66 0.02
CA ILE A 99 -9.29 6.23 0.27
C ILE A 99 -8.14 6.04 1.28
N ASN A 100 -7.03 6.76 1.11
CA ASN A 100 -5.90 6.66 2.04
C ASN A 100 -6.25 7.20 3.44
N GLY A 101 -7.09 8.22 3.53
CA GLY A 101 -7.62 8.74 4.80
C GLY A 101 -8.53 7.74 5.51
N GLU A 102 -9.43 7.08 4.78
CA GLU A 102 -10.29 6.02 5.30
C GLU A 102 -9.49 4.80 5.75
N ILE A 103 -8.51 4.37 4.95
CA ILE A 103 -7.61 3.25 5.30
C ILE A 103 -6.81 3.59 6.56
N ARG A 104 -6.29 4.82 6.68
CA ARG A 104 -5.58 5.26 7.89
C ARG A 104 -6.50 5.28 9.10
N GLY A 105 -7.71 5.83 8.98
CA GLY A 105 -8.71 5.83 10.04
C GLY A 105 -9.12 4.43 10.47
N ALA A 106 -9.30 3.51 9.52
CA ALA A 106 -9.56 2.10 9.80
C ALA A 106 -8.36 1.41 10.47
N SER A 107 -7.13 1.74 10.04
CA SER A 107 -5.91 1.19 10.64
C SER A 107 -5.65 1.71 12.06
N ASP A 108 -5.96 2.98 12.34
CA ASP A 108 -5.89 3.57 13.67
C ASP A 108 -6.99 3.01 14.57
N GLY A 109 -8.19 2.77 14.01
CA GLY A 109 -9.27 2.04 14.69
C GLY A 109 -8.85 0.62 15.06
N ALA A 110 -8.25 -0.11 14.12
CA ALA A 110 -7.72 -1.46 14.37
C ALA A 110 -6.59 -1.45 15.42
N ARG A 111 -5.68 -0.47 15.38
CA ARG A 111 -4.62 -0.29 16.39
C ARG A 111 -5.18 0.03 17.77
N ARG A 112 -6.24 0.85 17.87
CA ARG A 112 -6.91 1.16 19.14
C ARG A 112 -7.61 -0.06 19.72
N LEU A 113 -8.31 -0.84 18.89
CA LEU A 113 -8.93 -2.10 19.30
C LEU A 113 -7.88 -3.12 19.76
N ALA A 114 -6.72 -3.18 19.09
CA ALA A 114 -5.59 -4.01 19.51
C ALA A 114 -4.89 -3.52 20.80
N ALA A 115 -4.98 -2.22 21.10
CA ALA A 115 -4.44 -1.65 22.35
C ALA A 115 -5.39 -1.83 23.54
N ASP A 116 -6.70 -1.89 23.30
CA ASP A 116 -7.73 -2.08 24.33
C ASP A 116 -7.83 -3.55 24.81
N ASP A 117 -7.44 -4.51 23.94
CA ASP A 117 -7.35 -5.94 24.25
C ASP A 117 -6.04 -6.33 24.96
N ALA A 118 -5.09 -5.38 25.11
CA ALA A 118 -3.88 -5.59 25.88
C ALA A 118 -4.21 -5.68 27.38
N THR A 119 -4.06 -6.88 27.94
CA THR A 119 -4.39 -7.18 29.33
C THR A 119 -3.58 -6.29 30.29
N PRO A 120 -4.19 -5.69 31.33
CA PRO A 120 -3.53 -4.71 32.22
C PRO A 120 -2.22 -5.17 32.88
N ASP A 121 -1.95 -6.47 32.95
CA ASP A 121 -0.73 -7.02 33.55
C ASP A 121 0.54 -6.65 32.76
N ASP A 122 0.48 -6.51 31.43
CA ASP A 122 1.68 -6.21 30.63
C ASP A 122 2.08 -4.72 30.71
N ALA A 123 1.14 -3.85 31.08
CA ALA A 123 1.39 -2.42 31.31
C ALA A 123 2.16 -2.15 32.62
N LEU A 124 2.04 -3.04 33.61
CA LEU A 124 2.75 -2.93 34.89
C LEU A 124 4.23 -3.31 34.78
N TYR A 125 4.59 -4.17 33.81
CA TYR A 125 5.99 -4.51 33.50
C TYR A 125 6.67 -3.51 32.57
N ARG A 126 5.92 -2.58 31.96
CA ARG A 126 6.42 -1.52 31.07
C ARG A 126 6.29 -0.13 31.68
N ALA A 127 6.30 -0.02 33.01
CA ALA A 127 6.61 1.25 33.65
C ALA A 127 8.14 1.46 33.58
N PRO A 128 8.65 2.55 32.97
CA PRO A 128 10.05 2.91 33.17
C PRO A 128 10.26 3.15 34.66
N ALA A 129 11.19 2.42 35.28
CA ALA A 129 11.50 2.58 36.70
C ALA A 129 11.72 4.07 37.02
N PRO A 130 11.17 4.58 38.15
CA PRO A 130 11.35 5.97 38.52
C PRO A 130 12.86 6.26 38.61
N ARG A 131 13.34 7.22 37.80
CA ARG A 131 14.74 7.62 37.84
C ARG A 131 14.99 8.34 39.16
N LEU A 132 15.85 7.77 39.99
CA LEU A 132 16.30 8.36 41.25
C LEU A 132 16.84 9.78 40.99
N ALA A 133 16.53 10.72 41.87
CA ALA A 133 17.06 12.08 41.76
C ALA A 133 18.59 12.08 41.96
N ALA A 134 19.30 13.01 41.32
CA ALA A 134 20.76 13.07 41.38
C ALA A 134 21.23 13.25 42.84
N GLY A 135 21.82 12.20 43.43
CA GLY A 135 22.30 12.18 44.81
C GLY A 135 21.54 11.23 45.75
N GLU A 136 20.43 10.64 45.30
CA GLU A 136 19.68 9.64 46.06
C GLU A 136 20.35 8.27 45.95
N ARG A 137 20.67 7.66 47.11
CA ARG A 137 21.29 6.33 47.12
C ARG A 137 20.22 5.27 46.87
N PRO A 138 20.45 4.31 45.96
CA PRO A 138 19.50 3.24 45.73
C PRO A 138 19.30 2.42 47.01
N PRO A 139 18.10 1.84 47.21
CA PRO A 139 17.82 1.01 48.37
C PRO A 139 18.81 -0.16 48.42
N PHE A 140 19.38 -0.41 49.61
CA PHE A 140 20.35 -1.48 49.82
C PHE A 140 19.62 -2.83 49.76
N ASP A 141 20.00 -3.66 48.80
CA ASP A 141 19.50 -5.02 48.66
C ASP A 141 20.34 -5.96 49.53
N ALA A 142 19.73 -6.47 50.61
CA ALA A 142 20.40 -7.34 51.57
C ALA A 142 20.48 -8.81 51.08
N ASP A 143 19.84 -9.15 49.96
CA ASP A 143 19.82 -10.51 49.41
C ASP A 143 20.93 -10.76 48.35
N ALA A 144 21.78 -9.77 48.06
CA ALA A 144 22.93 -9.92 47.15
C ALA A 144 24.23 -10.25 47.93
N THR A 145 24.46 -11.54 48.22
CA THR A 145 25.77 -12.10 48.66
C THR A 145 26.53 -12.73 47.51
#